data_AF-A0A820ZDF2-F1
#
_entry.id   AF-A0A820ZDF2-F1
#
_cell.length_a   1.000
_cell.length_b   1.000
_cell.length_c   1.000
_cell.angle_alpha   90.00
_cell.angle_beta   90.00
_cell.angle_gamma   90.00
#
_symmetry.space_group_name_H-M   'P 1'
#
loop_
_entity.id
_entity.type
_entity.pdbx_description
1 polymer ?
#
loop_
_entity_poly.entity_id
_entity_poly.type
_entity_poly.pdbx_seq_one_letter_code
_entity_poly.pdbx_strand_id
1 'polypeptide(L)'
;GPCIVVYDDYDRGRNLIDGNLAISAGTADLGIQCTSGATITNNIVINASASIYNNAINGSISATGIQSCGTFAISNNVFINAAANNFYPAAGSSLINKGANPFYQALYDYNGMSRSLATPTVGAYEYSTTNNPGCATTNNFKCGSSTAGVSQYSLIS
;
A
#
# COMPACT_ATOMS: atom_id res chain seq x y z
N GLY A 1 18.17 9.77 -15.62
CA GLY A 1 17.42 8.52 -15.42
C GLY A 1 17.87 7.85 -14.14
N PRO A 2 17.19 6.77 -13.69
CA PRO A 2 17.61 5.96 -12.54
C PRO A 2 19.03 5.39 -12.69
N CYS A 3 19.80 5.34 -11.60
CA CYS A 3 21.11 4.65 -11.59
C CYS A 3 20.95 3.13 -11.69
N ILE A 4 19.92 2.57 -11.04
CA ILE A 4 19.59 1.15 -11.08
C ILE A 4 18.09 1.01 -11.35
N VAL A 5 17.73 0.18 -12.33
CA VAL A 5 16.34 -0.17 -12.64
C VAL A 5 16.17 -1.66 -12.54
N VAL A 6 15.17 -2.07 -11.77
CA VAL A 6 14.77 -3.47 -11.66
C VAL A 6 13.26 -3.58 -11.83
N TYR A 7 12.86 -4.59 -12.59
CA TYR A 7 11.46 -4.95 -12.79
C TYR A 7 11.14 -6.24 -12.03
N ASP A 8 9.85 -6.46 -11.81
CA ASP A 8 9.35 -7.73 -11.29
C ASP A 8 9.79 -8.90 -12.18
N ASP A 9 10.07 -10.05 -11.58
CA ASP A 9 10.37 -11.30 -12.28
C ASP A 9 9.15 -12.23 -12.38
N TYR A 10 7.99 -11.78 -11.91
CA TYR A 10 6.71 -12.52 -11.81
C TYR A 10 6.83 -13.73 -10.89
N ASP A 11 7.20 -13.48 -9.63
CA ASP A 11 7.38 -14.51 -8.58
C ASP A 11 8.44 -15.57 -8.92
N ARG A 12 9.39 -15.26 -9.80
CA ARG A 12 10.49 -16.18 -10.16
C ARG A 12 11.69 -16.09 -9.22
N GLY A 13 11.61 -15.21 -8.24
CA GLY A 13 12.68 -14.99 -7.31
C GLY A 13 12.54 -13.66 -6.60
N ARG A 14 13.62 -13.28 -5.93
CA ARG A 14 13.74 -11.98 -5.32
C ARG A 14 14.92 -11.27 -5.95
N ASN A 15 14.70 -10.06 -6.43
CA ASN A 15 15.79 -9.20 -6.86
C ASN A 15 16.59 -8.76 -5.63
N LEU A 16 17.90 -9.00 -5.59
CA LEU A 16 18.78 -8.51 -4.54
C LEU A 16 19.67 -7.40 -5.08
N ILE A 17 19.54 -6.20 -4.51
CA ILE A 17 20.41 -5.05 -4.79
C ILE A 17 21.19 -4.78 -3.51
N ASP A 18 22.44 -5.23 -3.45
CA ASP A 18 23.26 -5.16 -2.24
C ASP A 18 24.66 -4.58 -2.49
N GLY A 19 25.13 -3.72 -1.59
CA GLY A 19 26.52 -3.24 -1.58
C GLY A 19 26.90 -2.27 -2.71
N ASN A 20 25.93 -1.61 -3.35
CA ASN A 20 26.18 -0.72 -4.48
C ASN A 20 26.44 0.72 -4.03
N LEU A 21 27.28 1.43 -4.80
CA LEU A 21 27.40 2.88 -4.77
C LEU A 21 26.71 3.46 -6.02
N ALA A 22 25.60 4.17 -5.83
CA ALA A 22 24.86 4.84 -6.89
C ALA A 22 25.05 6.35 -6.78
N ILE A 23 25.63 6.96 -7.81
CA ILE A 23 25.86 8.41 -7.89
C ILE A 23 25.00 8.94 -9.04
N SER A 24 23.98 9.73 -8.70
CA SER A 24 23.13 10.37 -9.68
C SER A 24 23.81 11.63 -10.25
N ALA A 25 23.82 11.74 -11.58
CA ALA A 25 24.54 12.79 -12.29
C ALA A 25 23.74 14.11 -12.41
N GLY A 26 22.42 14.08 -12.17
CA GLY A 26 21.55 15.26 -12.21
C GLY A 26 20.55 15.33 -11.06
N THR A 27 20.11 16.54 -10.71
CA THR A 27 19.16 16.81 -9.61
C THR A 27 17.76 16.25 -9.84
N ALA A 28 17.46 15.73 -11.03
CA ALA A 28 16.20 15.08 -11.37
C ALA A 28 16.30 13.54 -11.42
N ASP A 29 17.50 12.98 -11.31
CA ASP A 29 17.73 11.55 -11.51
C ASP A 29 17.37 10.72 -10.27
N LEU A 30 16.76 9.56 -10.50
CA LEU A 30 16.45 8.61 -9.44
C LEU A 30 17.71 7.80 -9.07
N GLY A 31 17.79 7.34 -7.83
CA GLY A 31 18.83 6.43 -7.39
C GLY A 31 18.51 5.02 -7.85
N ILE A 32 17.65 4.34 -7.09
CA ILE A 32 17.19 2.99 -7.38
C ILE A 32 15.70 3.01 -7.68
N GLN A 33 15.31 2.54 -8.86
CA GLN A 33 13.93 2.35 -9.26
C GLN A 33 13.62 0.85 -9.31
N CYS A 34 12.62 0.43 -8.53
CA CYS A 34 12.14 -0.95 -8.52
C CYS A 34 10.62 -0.96 -8.56
N THR A 35 10.01 -1.83 -9.40
CA THR A 35 8.55 -1.92 -9.53
C THR A 35 7.90 -2.92 -8.57
N SER A 36 8.58 -4.01 -8.19
CA SER A 36 8.13 -5.02 -7.23
C SER A 36 9.25 -6.03 -6.92
N GLY A 37 9.17 -6.75 -5.80
CA GLY A 37 9.94 -7.98 -5.59
C GLY A 37 11.44 -7.82 -5.34
N ALA A 38 11.90 -6.70 -4.76
CA ALA A 38 13.32 -6.49 -4.45
C ALA A 38 13.64 -6.37 -2.95
N THR A 39 14.77 -6.95 -2.53
CA THR A 39 15.48 -6.59 -1.29
C THR A 39 16.62 -5.66 -1.66
N ILE A 40 16.63 -4.46 -1.06
CA ILE A 40 17.62 -3.41 -1.31
C ILE A 40 18.34 -3.15 0.01
N THR A 41 19.59 -3.56 0.13
CA THR A 41 20.37 -3.50 1.38
C THR A 41 21.76 -2.92 1.15
N ASN A 42 22.34 -2.29 2.17
CA ASN A 42 23.75 -1.85 2.18
C ASN A 42 24.20 -1.02 0.95
N ASN A 43 23.29 -0.30 0.31
CA ASN A 43 23.62 0.58 -0.83
C ASN A 43 23.83 2.01 -0.34
N ILE A 44 24.77 2.72 -0.96
CA ILE A 44 24.99 4.15 -0.76
C ILE A 44 24.49 4.87 -2.01
N VAL A 45 23.53 5.78 -1.85
CA VAL A 45 22.96 6.57 -2.95
C VAL A 45 23.24 8.05 -2.72
N ILE A 46 23.87 8.72 -3.68
CA ILE A 46 24.34 10.10 -3.57
C ILE A 46 23.76 10.94 -4.71
N ASN A 47 23.33 12.17 -4.41
CA ASN A 47 22.81 13.16 -5.36
C ASN A 47 21.55 12.76 -6.16
N ALA A 48 20.80 11.76 -5.70
CA ALA A 48 19.54 11.38 -6.32
C ALA A 48 18.38 12.28 -5.87
N SER A 49 17.44 12.57 -6.76
CA SER A 49 16.17 13.23 -6.44
C SER A 49 15.28 12.37 -5.53
N ALA A 50 15.42 11.04 -5.65
CA ALA A 50 14.90 10.05 -4.72
C ALA A 50 15.84 8.85 -4.65
N SER A 51 16.26 8.44 -3.44
CA SER A 51 17.17 7.29 -3.28
C SER A 51 16.54 5.96 -3.65
N ILE A 52 15.26 5.76 -3.31
CA ILE A 52 14.45 4.60 -3.67
C ILE A 52 13.10 5.12 -4.17
N TYR A 53 12.70 4.76 -5.39
CA TYR A 53 11.48 5.23 -6.04
C TYR A 53 10.47 4.09 -6.22
N ASN A 54 9.16 4.37 -6.05
CA ASN A 54 8.04 3.42 -6.18
C ASN A 54 8.05 2.22 -5.21
N ASN A 55 8.63 2.35 -4.02
CA ASN A 55 8.65 1.28 -3.02
C ASN A 55 7.96 1.68 -1.72
N ALA A 56 7.27 0.73 -1.08
CA ALA A 56 6.77 0.86 0.28
C ALA A 56 7.91 0.61 1.29
N ILE A 57 8.24 1.61 2.10
CA ILE A 57 9.33 1.54 3.08
C ILE A 57 8.73 1.37 4.48
N ASN A 58 9.16 0.33 5.21
CA ASN A 58 8.88 0.16 6.63
C ASN A 58 10.09 0.65 7.44
N GLY A 59 10.01 1.86 8.02
CA GLY A 59 11.09 2.50 8.77
C GLY A 59 11.27 3.98 8.42
N SER A 60 12.32 4.61 8.95
CA SER A 60 12.68 6.00 8.63
C SER A 60 13.85 6.04 7.63
N ILE A 61 13.70 6.84 6.57
CA ILE A 61 14.85 7.29 5.77
C ILE A 61 15.39 8.54 6.47
N SER A 62 16.53 8.42 7.14
CA SER A 62 17.22 9.56 7.77
C SER A 62 18.07 10.30 6.73
N ALA A 63 17.43 10.86 5.71
CA ALA A 63 18.11 11.70 4.72
C ALA A 63 17.33 13.01 4.53
N THR A 64 17.98 14.12 4.87
CA THR A 64 17.49 15.49 4.63
C THR A 64 17.29 15.72 3.13
N GLY A 65 16.07 16.07 2.72
CA GLY A 65 15.76 16.48 1.34
C GLY A 65 15.14 15.41 0.42
N ILE A 66 14.76 14.23 0.94
CA ILE A 66 14.21 13.15 0.11
C ILE A 66 12.68 13.04 0.24
N GLN A 67 11.95 13.25 -0.85
CA GLN A 67 10.57 12.79 -0.95
C GLN A 67 10.57 11.26 -1.14
N SER A 68 10.13 10.53 -0.13
CA SER A 68 9.82 9.11 -0.27
C SER A 68 8.55 8.96 -1.12
N CYS A 69 8.71 8.81 -2.44
CA CYS A 69 7.60 8.37 -3.28
C CYS A 69 7.25 6.93 -2.90
N GLY A 70 6.09 6.76 -2.24
CA GLY A 70 5.45 5.47 -1.97
C GLY A 70 5.50 4.97 -0.52
N THR A 71 5.78 5.78 0.49
CA THR A 71 5.57 5.36 1.89
C THR A 71 4.07 5.30 2.20
N PHE A 72 3.50 4.10 2.20
CA PHE A 72 2.30 3.82 3.01
C PHE A 72 2.74 3.48 4.44
N ALA A 73 3.43 4.42 5.08
CA ALA A 73 3.75 4.33 6.50
C ALA A 73 2.52 4.80 7.27
N ILE A 74 1.69 3.84 7.69
CA ILE A 74 0.55 4.14 8.55
C ILE A 74 0.86 3.74 9.98
N SER A 75 0.72 4.70 10.89
CA SER A 75 0.82 4.47 12.32
C SER A 75 -0.36 3.63 12.82
N ASN A 76 -0.16 2.73 13.79
CA ASN A 76 -1.22 1.85 14.31
C ASN A 76 -2.48 2.59 14.79
N ASN A 77 -2.37 3.87 15.14
CA ASN A 77 -3.49 4.72 15.58
C ASN A 77 -4.46 5.13 14.46
N VAL A 78 -4.15 4.86 13.19
CA VAL A 78 -5.05 5.14 12.06
C VAL A 78 -6.16 4.10 11.90
N PHE A 79 -6.09 3.00 12.65
CA PHE A 79 -7.07 1.92 12.70
C PHE A 79 -7.69 1.82 14.08
N ILE A 80 -8.91 1.28 14.17
CA ILE A 80 -9.59 1.06 15.46
C ILE A 80 -8.78 0.11 16.36
N ASN A 81 -8.30 -1.02 15.83
CA ASN A 81 -7.51 -1.97 16.59
C ASN A 81 -6.68 -2.90 15.68
N ALA A 82 -5.60 -2.36 15.10
CA ALA A 82 -4.72 -3.12 14.23
C ALA A 82 -4.09 -4.34 14.92
N ALA A 83 -3.81 -4.26 16.23
CA ALA A 83 -3.23 -5.36 17.00
C ALA A 83 -4.17 -6.58 17.10
N ALA A 84 -5.48 -6.36 16.99
CA ALA A 84 -6.50 -7.41 16.92
C ALA A 84 -6.95 -7.69 15.47
N ASN A 85 -6.14 -7.35 14.47
CA ASN A 85 -6.46 -7.48 13.04
C ASN A 85 -7.74 -6.75 12.61
N ASN A 86 -8.13 -5.68 13.30
CA ASN A 86 -9.20 -4.78 12.87
C ASN A 86 -8.59 -3.58 12.14
N PHE A 87 -8.57 -3.68 10.82
CA PHE A 87 -8.01 -2.67 9.91
C PHE A 87 -9.05 -1.64 9.45
N TYR A 88 -10.16 -1.50 10.18
CA TYR A 88 -11.10 -0.43 9.93
C TYR A 88 -10.52 0.92 10.39
N PRO A 89 -10.62 1.98 9.56
CA PRO A 89 -10.07 3.29 9.90
C PRO A 89 -10.66 3.84 11.21
N ALA A 90 -9.79 4.33 12.09
CA ALA A 90 -10.22 5.06 13.28
C ALA A 90 -10.91 6.38 12.89
N ALA A 91 -11.73 6.93 13.79
CA ALA A 91 -12.28 8.27 13.60
C ALA A 91 -11.14 9.30 13.46
N GLY A 92 -11.22 10.14 12.42
CA GLY A 92 -10.17 11.12 12.11
C GLY A 92 -8.91 10.51 11.48
N SER A 93 -8.94 9.23 11.09
CA SER A 93 -7.82 8.57 10.41
C SER A 93 -7.38 9.32 9.16
N SER A 94 -6.07 9.40 8.96
CA SER A 94 -5.45 10.00 7.77
C SER A 94 -5.71 9.20 6.49
N LEU A 95 -6.37 8.05 6.57
CA LEU A 95 -6.75 7.23 5.41
C LEU A 95 -8.07 7.67 4.77
N ILE A 96 -8.93 8.38 5.52
CA ILE A 96 -10.28 8.74 5.09
C ILE A 96 -10.20 9.76 3.95
N ASN A 97 -10.89 9.46 2.84
CA ASN A 97 -10.92 10.27 1.61
C ASN A 97 -9.54 10.55 0.97
N LYS A 98 -8.56 9.65 1.13
CA LYS A 98 -7.20 9.82 0.57
C LYS A 98 -6.87 8.92 -0.61
N GLY A 99 -7.79 8.05 -1.03
CA GLY A 99 -7.59 7.23 -2.22
C GLY A 99 -7.71 8.06 -3.50
N ALA A 100 -6.96 7.66 -4.52
CA ALA A 100 -6.93 8.33 -5.81
C ALA A 100 -7.84 7.64 -6.84
N ASN A 101 -8.66 8.43 -7.54
CA ASN A 101 -9.44 8.08 -8.73
C ASN A 101 -8.62 8.50 -9.99
N PRO A 102 -8.74 7.87 -11.20
CA PRO A 102 -9.83 6.98 -11.62
C PRO A 102 -9.55 5.56 -12.09
N PHE A 103 -8.32 5.08 -12.08
CA PHE A 103 -8.02 3.90 -12.90
C PHE A 103 -8.29 2.54 -12.23
N TYR A 104 -8.38 2.44 -10.90
CA TYR A 104 -8.50 1.15 -10.18
C TYR A 104 -9.28 1.25 -8.87
N GLN A 105 -10.55 1.66 -8.90
CA GLN A 105 -11.41 1.59 -7.71
C GLN A 105 -12.28 0.33 -7.71
N ALA A 106 -12.20 -0.43 -6.63
CA ALA A 106 -13.29 -1.32 -6.28
C ALA A 106 -14.52 -0.48 -5.96
N LEU A 107 -15.64 -0.73 -6.66
CA LEU A 107 -16.90 0.01 -6.45
C LEU A 107 -17.47 -0.21 -5.04
N TYR A 108 -17.14 -1.36 -4.44
CA TYR A 108 -17.55 -1.76 -3.12
C TYR A 108 -16.33 -2.07 -2.27
N ASP A 109 -16.46 -1.79 -0.98
CA ASP A 109 -15.47 -2.15 0.01
C ASP A 109 -15.64 -3.61 0.47
N TYR A 110 -14.86 -3.99 1.46
CA TYR A 110 -14.85 -5.35 2.00
C TYR A 110 -16.20 -5.85 2.57
N ASN A 111 -17.05 -4.95 3.08
CA ASN A 111 -18.38 -5.25 3.63
C ASN A 111 -19.49 -5.08 2.58
N GLY A 112 -19.15 -4.76 1.34
CA GLY A 112 -20.12 -4.48 0.28
C GLY A 112 -20.68 -3.05 0.32
N MET A 113 -20.09 -2.15 1.11
CA MET A 113 -20.48 -0.73 1.13
C MET A 113 -19.93 -0.04 -0.12
N SER A 114 -20.76 0.76 -0.79
CA SER A 114 -20.30 1.58 -1.92
C SER A 114 -19.18 2.53 -1.46
N ARG A 115 -18.12 2.61 -2.26
CA ARG A 115 -17.02 3.55 -2.02
C ARG A 115 -17.28 4.90 -2.68
N SER A 116 -16.67 5.96 -2.15
CA SER A 116 -16.66 7.28 -2.81
C SER A 116 -15.95 7.19 -4.15
N LEU A 117 -16.64 7.57 -5.23
CA LEU A 117 -16.06 7.57 -6.58
C LEU A 117 -14.97 8.63 -6.77
N ALA A 118 -14.94 9.70 -5.97
CA ALA A 118 -13.96 10.78 -6.12
C ALA A 118 -12.73 10.56 -5.23
N THR A 119 -12.97 10.19 -3.97
CA THR A 119 -11.96 10.13 -2.92
C THR A 119 -12.32 8.99 -1.96
N PRO A 120 -12.11 7.72 -2.32
CA PRO A 120 -12.38 6.61 -1.42
C PRO A 120 -11.45 6.68 -0.21
N THR A 121 -11.85 6.04 0.89
CA THR A 121 -10.93 5.79 2.01
C THR A 121 -9.84 4.82 1.57
N VAL A 122 -8.58 5.03 1.95
CA VAL A 122 -7.50 4.10 1.60
C VAL A 122 -7.62 2.83 2.44
N GLY A 123 -7.49 1.66 1.79
CA GLY A 123 -7.53 0.35 2.44
C GLY A 123 -8.75 -0.49 2.05
N ALA A 124 -9.10 -1.46 2.88
CA ALA A 124 -10.16 -2.42 2.58
C ALA A 124 -11.59 -1.91 2.84
N TYR A 125 -11.73 -0.87 3.67
CA TYR A 125 -13.02 -0.34 4.12
C TYR A 125 -13.26 1.09 3.61
N GLU A 126 -14.52 1.41 3.35
CA GLU A 126 -14.98 2.79 3.24
C GLU A 126 -15.42 3.29 4.62
N TYR A 127 -14.85 4.40 5.11
CA TYR A 127 -15.20 4.87 6.45
C TYR A 127 -16.63 5.41 6.51
N SER A 128 -17.51 4.70 7.22
CA SER A 128 -18.85 5.13 7.61
C SER A 128 -19.25 4.38 8.89
N THR A 129 -19.18 5.04 10.04
CA THR A 129 -19.33 4.38 11.35
C THR A 129 -20.70 3.77 11.59
N THR A 130 -21.75 4.27 10.93
CA THR A 130 -23.13 3.87 11.21
C THR A 130 -23.57 2.64 10.41
N ASN A 131 -23.13 2.53 9.16
CA ASN A 131 -23.62 1.51 8.22
C ASN A 131 -22.53 0.54 7.77
N ASN A 132 -21.29 0.74 8.20
CA ASN A 132 -20.16 -0.03 7.72
C ASN A 132 -19.12 -0.28 8.82
N PRO A 133 -19.45 -1.00 9.90
CA PRO A 133 -18.51 -1.20 10.99
C PRO A 133 -17.34 -2.09 10.59
N GLY A 134 -16.18 -1.78 11.15
CA GLY A 134 -15.02 -2.64 11.13
C GLY A 134 -15.21 -3.93 11.89
N CYS A 135 -14.43 -4.94 11.52
CA CYS A 135 -14.37 -6.20 12.25
C CYS A 135 -12.95 -6.77 12.22
N ALA A 136 -12.60 -7.53 13.26
CA ALA A 136 -11.34 -8.27 13.28
C ALA A 136 -11.36 -9.35 12.20
N THR A 137 -10.36 -9.34 11.31
CA THR A 137 -10.24 -10.41 10.31
C THR A 137 -9.87 -11.73 11.00
N THR A 138 -10.47 -12.81 10.53
CA THR A 138 -10.15 -14.18 10.98
C THR A 138 -9.28 -14.88 9.92
N ASN A 139 -8.87 -16.12 10.19
CA ASN A 139 -8.11 -16.95 9.24
C ASN A 139 -8.81 -17.14 7.88
N ASN A 140 -10.13 -16.94 7.81
CA ASN A 140 -10.90 -17.02 6.56
C ASN A 140 -11.05 -15.67 5.86
N PHE A 141 -10.28 -14.65 6.27
CA PHE A 141 -10.32 -13.29 5.73
C PHE A 141 -11.70 -12.63 5.77
N LYS A 142 -12.70 -13.20 6.45
CA LYS A 142 -14.03 -12.64 6.73
C LYS A 142 -14.26 -12.63 8.23
N CYS A 143 -14.73 -11.53 8.77
CA CYS A 143 -15.30 -11.57 10.12
C CYS A 143 -16.55 -12.43 10.07
N GLY A 144 -16.66 -13.37 11.01
CA GLY A 144 -17.60 -14.49 10.93
C GLY A 144 -19.00 -14.04 10.56
N SER A 145 -19.41 -14.36 9.32
CA SER A 145 -20.81 -14.53 9.00
C SER A 145 -21.06 -16.03 9.05
N SER A 146 -21.48 -16.52 10.22
CA SER A 146 -22.11 -17.82 10.33
C SER A 146 -23.54 -17.73 9.78
N THR A 147 -23.68 -17.42 8.49
CA THR A 147 -24.90 -17.73 7.74
C THR A 147 -24.49 -18.01 6.30
N ALA A 148 -24.31 -19.29 5.98
CA ALA A 148 -24.38 -19.75 4.61
C ALA A 148 -25.75 -19.33 4.05
N GLY A 149 -25.79 -18.33 3.17
CA GLY A 149 -27.04 -17.95 2.53
C GLY A 149 -27.10 -16.53 1.99
N VAL A 150 -26.24 -16.16 1.03
CA VAL A 150 -26.68 -15.30 -0.10
C VAL A 150 -25.92 -15.73 -1.35
N SER A 151 -26.70 -16.14 -2.36
CA SER A 151 -26.42 -16.65 -3.71
C SER A 151 -24.98 -16.65 -4.24
N GLN A 152 -24.51 -17.87 -4.54
CA GLN A 152 -23.57 -18.11 -5.63
C GLN A 152 -24.16 -17.50 -6.92
N TYR A 153 -23.40 -16.66 -7.60
CA TYR A 153 -23.69 -16.31 -8.99
C TYR A 153 -23.67 -17.59 -9.82
N SER A 154 -24.83 -18.00 -10.30
CA SER A 154 -24.96 -19.04 -11.31
C SER A 154 -24.36 -18.53 -12.61
N LEU A 155 -23.26 -19.16 -13.06
CA LEU A 155 -22.78 -18.99 -14.42
C LEU A 155 -23.78 -19.71 -15.33
N ILE A 156 -24.53 -18.93 -16.10
CA ILE A 156 -25.32 -19.45 -17.21
C ILE A 156 -24.32 -19.95 -18.27
N SER A 157 -24.35 -21.26 -18.50
CA SER A 157 -23.69 -21.97 -19.60
C SER A 157 -24.26 -21.58 -20.96
#